data_AF-A0AAE1UHQ4-F1
#
_entry.id   AF-A0AAE1UHQ4-F1
#
_cell.length_a   1.000
_cell.length_b   1.000
_cell.length_c   1.000
_cell.angle_alpha   90.00
_cell.angle_beta   90.00
_cell.angle_gamma   90.00
#
_symmetry.space_group_name_H-M   'P 1'
#
loop_
_entity.id
_entity.type
_entity.pdbx_description
1 polymer ?
#
loop_
_entity_poly.entity_id
_entity_poly.type
_entity_poly.pdbx_seq_one_letter_code
_entity_poly.pdbx_strand_id
1 'polypeptide(L)' 'MFGWGRWKEILVYGDFPPTWKEAHVLQCTRIILLFCIRYYRGDDKIKGFIFDLIAPHVGWQNPHPS' A
#
# COMPACT_ATOMS: atom_id res chain seq x y z
N MET A 1 1.44 -10.05 12.03
CA MET A 1 1.81 -8.86 11.22
C MET A 1 0.52 -8.13 10.85
N PHE A 2 0.39 -6.86 11.22
CA PHE A 2 -0.87 -6.10 11.09
C PHE A 2 -1.06 -5.62 9.64
N GLY A 3 -2.07 -6.14 8.94
CA GLY A 3 -2.69 -5.56 7.73
C GLY A 3 -1.92 -5.60 6.40
N TRP A 4 -0.61 -5.37 6.38
CA TRP A 4 0.15 -5.25 5.13
C TRP A 4 0.18 -6.59 4.36
N GLY A 5 -0.31 -6.60 3.12
CA GLY A 5 -0.34 -7.80 2.28
C GLY A 5 -1.61 -8.66 2.38
N ARG A 6 -2.58 -8.32 3.25
CA ARG A 6 -3.88 -9.03 3.36
C ARG A 6 -5.00 -8.29 2.62
N TRP A 7 -4.70 -7.79 1.41
CA TRP A 7 -5.60 -6.93 0.63
C TRP A 7 -6.91 -7.63 0.25
N LYS A 8 -6.86 -8.95 -0.01
CA LYS A 8 -8.04 -9.76 -0.30
C LYS A 8 -9.05 -9.75 0.84
N GLU A 9 -8.60 -9.83 2.07
CA GLU A 9 -9.49 -9.79 3.24
C GLU A 9 -10.08 -8.39 3.42
N ILE A 10 -9.28 -7.34 3.19
CA ILE A 10 -9.76 -5.95 3.22
C ILE A 10 -10.87 -5.74 2.18
N LEU A 11 -10.74 -6.32 0.99
CA LEU A 11 -11.79 -6.26 -0.04
C LEU A 11 -13.06 -7.01 0.37
N VAL A 12 -12.92 -8.20 0.97
CA VAL A 12 -14.06 -9.05 1.37
C VAL A 12 -14.85 -8.43 2.51
N TYR A 13 -14.18 -7.84 3.50
CA TYR A 13 -14.84 -7.30 4.69
C TYR A 13 -15.15 -5.80 4.62
N GLY A 14 -14.52 -5.07 3.69
CA GLY A 14 -14.60 -3.61 3.61
C GLY A 14 -15.70 -3.06 2.70
N ASP A 15 -16.61 -3.90 2.21
CA ASP A 15 -17.73 -3.52 1.34
C ASP A 15 -17.30 -2.65 0.13
N PHE A 16 -16.18 -3.04 -0.49
CA PHE A 16 -15.62 -2.32 -1.64
C PHE A 16 -16.38 -2.70 -2.93
N PRO A 17 -16.40 -1.80 -3.94
CA PRO A 17 -16.99 -2.13 -5.23
C PRO A 17 -16.33 -3.37 -5.86
N PRO A 18 -17.10 -4.22 -6.57
CA PRO A 18 -16.58 -5.48 -7.13
C PRO A 18 -15.49 -5.30 -8.19
N THR A 19 -15.33 -4.08 -8.72
CA THR A 19 -14.25 -3.70 -9.64
C THR A 19 -12.91 -3.44 -8.95
N TRP A 20 -12.89 -3.40 -7.61
CA TRP A 20 -11.67 -3.15 -6.85
C TRP A 20 -10.79 -4.39 -6.78
N LYS A 21 -9.52 -4.18 -7.12
CA LYS A 21 -8.47 -5.19 -7.01
C LYS A 21 -7.57 -4.86 -5.84
N GLU A 22 -6.80 -5.84 -5.40
CA GLU A 22 -5.79 -5.66 -4.35
C GLU A 22 -4.83 -4.51 -4.66
N ALA A 23 -4.51 -4.30 -5.94
CA ALA A 23 -3.73 -3.17 -6.41
C ALA A 23 -4.37 -1.81 -6.07
N HIS A 24 -5.70 -1.66 -6.20
CA HIS A 24 -6.39 -0.41 -5.84
C HIS A 24 -6.32 -0.15 -4.35
N VAL A 25 -6.51 -1.18 -3.52
CA VAL A 25 -6.38 -1.08 -2.06
C VAL A 25 -4.96 -0.67 -1.69
N LEU A 26 -3.95 -1.30 -2.30
CA LEU A 26 -2.55 -0.95 -2.10
C LEU A 26 -2.28 0.53 -2.47
N GLN A 27 -2.78 1.02 -3.60
CA GLN A 27 -2.62 2.43 -3.98
C GLN A 27 -3.30 3.38 -2.98
N CYS A 28 -4.52 3.07 -2.53
CA CYS A 28 -5.21 3.86 -1.52
C CYS A 28 -4.43 3.89 -0.20
N THR A 29 -3.96 2.73 0.28
CA THR A 29 -3.13 2.64 1.49
C THR A 29 -1.84 3.46 1.35
N ARG A 30 -1.18 3.42 0.18
CA ARG A 30 0.00 4.27 -0.11
C ARG A 30 -0.31 5.76 0.04
N ILE A 31 -1.42 6.22 -0.55
CA ILE A 31 -1.83 7.63 -0.50
C ILE A 31 -2.13 8.05 0.94
N ILE A 32 -2.88 7.22 1.69
CA ILE A 32 -3.20 7.49 3.10
C ILE A 32 -1.93 7.59 3.94
N LEU A 33 -1.01 6.64 3.79
CA LEU A 33 0.26 6.63 4.53
C LEU A 33 1.15 7.82 4.16
N LEU A 34 1.25 8.19 2.88
CA LEU A 34 1.95 9.39 2.43
C LEU A 34 1.35 10.66 3.05
N PHE A 35 0.02 10.74 3.10
CA PHE A 35 -0.68 11.83 3.76
C PHE A 35 -0.36 11.86 5.26
N CYS A 36 -0.41 10.72 5.95
CA CYS A 36 -0.03 10.64 7.36
C CYS A 36 1.41 11.12 7.59
N ILE A 37 2.37 10.69 6.76
CA ILE A 37 3.78 11.15 6.84
C ILE A 37 3.87 12.66 6.68
N ARG A 38 3.13 13.25 5.74
CA ARG A 38 3.21 14.69 5.42
C ARG A 38 2.94 15.60 6.63
N TYR A 39 2.10 15.14 7.56
CA TYR A 39 1.74 15.86 8.79
C TYR A 39 2.40 15.28 10.04
N TYR A 40 3.11 14.15 9.91
CA TYR A 40 3.80 13.51 11.02
C TYR A 40 5.02 14.34 11.43
N ARG A 41 4.97 14.91 12.64
CA ARG A 41 6.06 15.70 13.25
C ARG A 41 7.03 14.87 14.10
N GLY A 42 6.88 13.55 14.11
CA GLY A 42 7.73 12.66 14.90
C GLY A 42 9.01 12.23 14.16
N ASP A 43 9.54 11.08 14.57
CA ASP A 43 10.86 10.56 14.19
C ASP A 43 10.99 10.25 12.69
N ASP A 44 12.10 10.66 12.08
CA ASP A 44 12.42 10.38 10.68
C ASP A 44 12.62 8.90 10.40
N LYS A 45 12.96 8.08 11.41
CA LYS A 45 13.05 6.62 11.31
C LYS A 45 11.69 5.99 10.98
N ILE A 46 10.59 6.54 11.52
CA ILE A 46 9.23 6.09 11.19
C ILE A 46 8.86 6.51 9.77
N LYS A 47 9.24 7.72 9.36
CA LYS A 47 9.02 8.18 7.98
C LYS A 47 9.76 7.26 6.99
N GLY A 48 11.03 6.95 7.25
CA GLY A 48 11.84 6.03 6.46
C GLY A 48 11.19 4.64 6.36
N PHE A 49 10.78 4.07 7.50
CA PHE A 49 10.07 2.79 7.51
C PHE A 49 8.79 2.80 6.65
N ILE A 50 7.96 3.85 6.75
CA ILE A 50 6.75 3.95 5.94
C ILE A 50 7.10 4.12 4.46
N PHE A 51 8.12 4.91 4.12
CA PHE A 51 8.61 5.04 2.74
C PHE A 51 9.07 3.70 2.16
N ASP A 52 9.84 2.92 2.91
CA ASP A 52 10.27 1.57 2.51
C ASP A 52 9.09 0.61 2.39
N LEU A 53 8.10 0.73 3.28
CA LEU A 53 6.88 -0.07 3.26
C LEU A 53 6.05 0.20 1.99
N ILE A 54 5.83 1.48 1.65
CA ILE A 54 5.05 1.88 0.48
C ILE A 54 5.82 1.77 -0.84
N ALA A 55 7.14 1.61 -0.82
CA ALA A 55 7.93 1.47 -2.03
C ALA A 55 7.36 0.36 -2.94
N PRO A 56 7.45 0.49 -4.27
CA PRO A 56 7.10 -0.61 -5.15
C PRO A 56 7.97 -1.80 -4.77
N HIS A 57 7.36 -2.86 -4.21
CA HIS A 57 8.03 -4.15 -4.08
C HIS A 57 8.32 -4.61 -5.52
N VAL A 58 9.55 -4.37 -5.97
CA VAL A 58 10.05 -4.81 -7.28
C VAL A 58 10.11 -6.34 -7.23
N GLY A 59 8.99 -6.96 -7.56
CA GLY A 59 8.81 -8.39 -7.69
C GLY A 59 7.71 -8.62 -8.71
N TRP A 60 8.11 -8.75 -9.97
CA TRP A 60 7.30 -9.10 -11.15
C TRP A 60 6.47 -7.98 -11.82
N GLN A 61 7.17 -6.95 -12.32
CA GLN A 61 6.87 -6.48 -13.68
C GLN A 61 8.01 -6.96 -14.58
N ASN A 62 7.93 -8.21 -15.05
CA ASN A 62 8.58 -8.57 -16.30
C ASN A 62 7.68 -8.05 -17.41
N PRO A 63 8.06 -7.00 -18.17
CA PRO A 63 7.43 -6.78 -19.46
C PRO A 63 7.80 -7.98 -20.33
N HIS A 64 6.81 -8.81 -20.68
CA HIS A 64 7.02 -9.79 -21.73
C HIS A 64 7.37 -8.99 -23.00
N PRO A 65 8.56 -9.19 -23.61
CA PRO A 65 8.78 -8.68 -24.95
C PRO A 65 7.92 -9.55 -25.88
N SER A 66 6.97 -8.92 -26.57
CA SER A 66 6.38 -9.49 -27.78
C SER A 66 7.21 -9.05 -28.98
#